data_AF-A0A1G2ZRJ1-F1
#
_entry.id   AF-A0A1G2ZRJ1-F1
#
_cell.length_a   1.000
_cell.length_b   1.000
_cell.length_c   1.000
_cell.angle_alpha   90.00
_cell.angle_beta   90.00
_cell.angle_gamma   90.00
#
_symmetry.space_group_name_H-M   'P 1'
#
loop_
_entity.id
_entity.type
_entity.pdbx_description
1 polymer ?
#
loop_
_entity_poly.entity_id
_entity_poly.type
_entity_poly.pdbx_seq_one_letter_code
_entity_poly.pdbx_strand_id
1 'polypeptide(L)'
;MFIQPGENPRQVDAFDKHIEKIPTWSEEQIKGAFEQPRPYTIRLYFAETQGAETGQRLFSVWLQDRQVLENFDIASQAGGPNRLVVKEFKGINIQDDLKMNFTPATVEYRPLLCGIEIVAEGW
;
A
#
# COMPACT_ATOMS: atom_id res chain seq x y z
N MET A 1 -8.81 4.56 -2.70
CA MET A 1 -10.22 4.13 -2.79
C MET A 1 -10.66 3.89 -1.35
N PHE A 2 -11.50 4.76 -0.79
CA PHE A 2 -12.05 4.56 0.55
C PHE A 2 -13.16 3.51 0.42
N ILE A 3 -12.89 2.29 0.89
CA ILE A 3 -13.91 1.25 0.97
C ILE A 3 -14.63 1.49 2.29
N GLN A 4 -15.84 2.04 2.24
CA GLN A 4 -16.65 2.21 3.44
C GLN A 4 -17.13 0.82 3.88
N PRO A 5 -16.82 0.36 5.11
CA PRO A 5 -17.48 -0.81 5.66
C PRO A 5 -18.97 -0.48 5.90
N GLY A 6 -19.88 -1.32 5.38
CA GLY A 6 -21.33 -1.17 5.52
C GLY A 6 -22.10 -1.25 4.20
N GLU A 7 -23.44 -1.30 4.28
CA GLU A 7 -24.29 -1.21 3.08
C GLU A 7 -24.13 0.18 2.44
N ASN A 8 -23.69 0.20 1.19
CA ASN A 8 -23.52 1.45 0.45
C ASN A 8 -24.90 2.09 0.23
N PRO A 9 -25.10 3.36 0.61
CA PRO A 9 -26.38 4.03 0.42
C PRO A 9 -26.71 4.15 -1.06
N ARG A 10 -27.99 3.93 -1.42
CA ARG A 10 -28.47 4.02 -2.81
C ARG A 10 -28.48 5.45 -3.38
N GLN A 11 -28.38 6.47 -2.52
CA GLN A 11 -28.35 7.87 -2.91
C GLN A 11 -27.56 8.66 -1.86
N VAL A 12 -26.67 9.54 -2.31
CA VAL A 12 -26.00 10.54 -1.48
C VAL A 12 -26.38 11.90 -2.05
N ASP A 13 -27.16 12.67 -1.31
CA ASP A 13 -27.49 14.03 -1.71
C ASP A 13 -26.22 14.89 -1.61
N ALA A 14 -25.82 15.47 -2.73
CA ALA A 14 -24.57 16.21 -2.84
C ALA A 14 -24.53 17.37 -1.82
N PHE A 15 -23.45 17.35 -1.05
CA PHE A 15 -22.86 18.39 -0.20
C PHE A 15 -23.46 19.79 -0.40
N ASP A 16 -24.35 20.24 0.51
CA ASP A 16 -24.39 21.66 0.92
C ASP A 16 -25.40 22.02 2.02
N LYS A 17 -26.30 21.13 2.49
CA LYS A 17 -27.28 21.53 3.53
C LYS A 17 -27.09 20.91 4.91
N HIS A 18 -26.18 19.96 5.08
CA HIS A 18 -26.04 19.20 6.33
C HIS A 18 -24.59 18.78 6.65
N ILE A 19 -23.61 19.67 6.43
CA ILE A 19 -22.20 19.37 6.80
C ILE A 19 -22.05 19.01 8.28
N GLU A 20 -22.90 19.57 9.16
CA GLU A 20 -22.93 19.25 10.59
C GLU A 20 -23.58 17.90 10.93
N LYS A 21 -24.17 17.21 9.95
CA LYS A 21 -24.68 15.83 10.12
C LYS A 21 -23.79 14.80 9.43
N ILE A 22 -22.61 15.18 8.96
CA ILE A 22 -21.64 14.19 8.47
C ILE A 22 -21.22 13.36 9.69
N PRO A 23 -21.48 12.04 9.71
CA PRO A 23 -21.05 11.22 10.83
C PRO A 23 -19.53 11.23 10.90
N THR A 24 -19.00 11.81 11.98
CA THR A 24 -17.62 11.55 12.42
C THR A 24 -17.62 10.16 13.03
N TRP A 25 -17.16 9.18 12.26
CA TRP A 25 -16.97 7.82 12.75
C TRP A 25 -15.81 7.83 13.77
N SER A 26 -16.04 7.29 14.97
CA SER A 26 -14.97 7.09 15.93
C SER A 26 -14.01 6.00 15.44
N GLU A 27 -12.78 5.98 15.96
CA GLU A 27 -11.81 4.93 15.60
C GLU A 27 -12.36 3.51 15.87
N GLU A 28 -13.21 3.35 16.90
CA GLU A 28 -13.84 2.05 17.18
C GLU A 28 -14.84 1.62 16.09
N GLN A 29 -15.45 2.58 15.38
CA GLN A 29 -16.39 2.33 14.28
C GLN A 29 -15.68 2.10 12.94
N ILE A 30 -14.39 2.44 12.85
CA ILE A 30 -13.54 2.23 11.66
C ILE A 30 -12.83 0.86 11.72
N LYS A 31 -12.92 0.12 12.84
CA LYS A 31 -12.45 -1.28 12.92
C LYS A 31 -12.92 -2.07 11.71
N GLY A 32 -11.97 -2.71 11.03
CA GLY A 32 -12.18 -3.46 9.81
C GLY A 32 -13.34 -4.44 9.98
N ALA A 33 -14.09 -4.66 8.89
CA ALA A 33 -15.29 -5.49 8.91
C ALA A 33 -15.05 -6.97 9.30
N PHE A 34 -13.81 -7.38 9.55
CA PHE A 34 -13.44 -8.75 9.90
C PHE A 34 -12.98 -8.86 11.36
N GLU A 35 -13.62 -9.76 12.11
CA GLU A 35 -13.24 -10.09 13.50
C GLU A 35 -11.83 -10.70 13.63
N GLN A 36 -11.29 -11.25 12.55
CA GLN A 36 -9.95 -11.85 12.49
C GLN A 36 -9.18 -11.37 11.25
N PRO A 37 -7.84 -11.31 11.30
CA PRO A 37 -7.02 -11.01 10.13
C PRO A 37 -7.33 -11.96 8.95
N ARG A 38 -7.41 -11.40 7.75
CA ARG A 38 -7.60 -12.16 6.50
C ARG A 38 -6.33 -12.13 5.65
N PRO A 39 -6.01 -13.19 4.90
CA PRO A 39 -4.86 -13.21 4.01
C PRO A 39 -5.12 -12.44 2.72
N TYR A 40 -4.13 -11.68 2.29
CA TYR A 40 -4.13 -10.93 1.02
C TYR A 40 -2.85 -11.19 0.23
N THR A 41 -2.99 -11.16 -1.10
CA THR A 41 -1.89 -11.00 -2.04
C THR A 41 -1.66 -9.50 -2.25
N ILE A 42 -0.44 -9.04 -1.98
CA ILE A 42 0.01 -7.67 -2.17
C ILE A 42 0.98 -7.62 -3.34
N ARG A 43 0.72 -6.77 -4.33
CA ARG A 43 1.66 -6.48 -5.42
C ARG A 43 2.13 -5.04 -5.33
N LEU A 44 3.46 -4.87 -5.27
CA LEU A 44 4.11 -3.57 -5.28
C LEU A 44 4.74 -3.32 -6.65
N TYR A 45 4.41 -2.18 -7.23
CA TYR A 45 4.84 -1.78 -8.56
C TYR A 45 5.89 -0.68 -8.44
N PHE A 46 7.04 -0.89 -9.09
CA PHE A 46 8.21 -0.03 -9.02
C PHE A 46 8.70 0.33 -10.42
N ALA A 47 9.20 1.56 -10.58
CA ALA A 47 9.99 1.98 -11.72
C ALA A 47 10.94 3.09 -11.27
N GLU A 48 12.20 3.06 -11.72
CA GLU A 48 13.14 4.14 -11.44
C GLU A 48 12.89 5.29 -12.42
N THR A 49 12.10 6.27 -11.98
CA THR A 49 11.65 7.41 -12.79
C THR A 49 12.39 8.70 -12.50
N GLN A 50 13.32 8.69 -11.53
CA GLN A 50 14.04 9.88 -11.07
C GLN A 50 15.51 9.88 -11.46
N GLY A 51 15.92 8.94 -12.32
CA GLY A 51 17.26 8.93 -12.91
C GLY A 51 18.36 8.39 -11.99
N ALA A 52 18.02 7.67 -10.91
CA ALA A 52 19.04 6.96 -10.14
C ALA A 52 19.65 5.84 -10.99
N GLU A 53 20.97 5.73 -10.99
CA GLU A 53 21.70 4.63 -11.61
C GLU A 53 21.65 3.38 -10.72
N THR A 54 22.05 2.23 -11.29
CA THR A 54 22.20 0.99 -10.54
C THR A 54 23.13 1.19 -9.35
N GLY A 55 22.71 0.74 -8.17
CA GLY A 55 23.41 0.84 -6.89
C GLY A 55 23.15 2.12 -6.12
N GLN A 56 22.47 3.12 -6.70
CA GLN A 56 22.24 4.41 -6.04
C GLN A 56 20.99 4.40 -5.14
N ARG A 57 19.83 3.98 -5.67
CA ARG A 57 18.59 3.88 -4.90
C ARG A 57 18.41 2.47 -4.32
N LEU A 58 18.95 2.27 -3.13
CA LEU A 58 18.80 1.06 -2.34
C LEU A 58 17.86 1.31 -1.16
N PHE A 59 16.87 0.45 -0.98
CA PHE A 59 15.95 0.53 0.16
C PHE A 59 15.37 -0.84 0.54
N SER A 60 15.01 -1.00 1.81
CA SER A 60 14.32 -2.19 2.29
C SER A 60 12.81 -1.94 2.41
N VAL A 61 12.01 -2.98 2.20
CA VAL A 61 10.54 -2.92 2.29
C VAL A 61 10.05 -3.90 3.34
N TRP A 62 9.15 -3.43 4.18
CA TRP A 62 8.52 -4.20 5.24
C TRP A 62 7.00 -4.20 5.05
N LEU A 63 6.38 -5.37 5.19
CA LEU A 63 4.93 -5.56 5.21
C LEU A 63 4.55 -6.25 6.52
N GLN A 64 3.62 -5.68 7.29
CA GLN A 64 3.20 -6.20 8.60
C GLN A 64 4.40 -6.51 9.51
N ASP A 65 5.33 -5.56 9.62
CA ASP A 65 6.55 -5.67 10.45
C ASP A 65 7.50 -6.82 10.07
N ARG A 66 7.29 -7.45 8.91
CA ARG A 66 8.21 -8.43 8.31
C ARG A 66 8.93 -7.82 7.11
N GLN A 67 10.25 -7.93 7.08
CA GLN A 67 11.03 -7.52 5.92
C GLN A 67 10.73 -8.45 4.76
N VAL A 68 10.30 -7.87 3.64
CA VAL A 68 9.97 -8.62 2.43
C VAL A 68 10.93 -8.33 1.27
N LEU A 69 11.65 -7.21 1.34
CA LEU A 69 12.75 -6.87 0.43
C LEU A 69 13.90 -6.25 1.22
N GLU A 70 15.12 -6.62 0.89
CA GLU A 70 16.35 -6.09 1.47
C GLU A 70 17.21 -5.43 0.39
N ASN A 71 17.70 -4.22 0.65
CA ASN A 71 18.58 -3.46 -0.26
C ASN A 71 18.10 -3.49 -1.72
N PHE A 72 16.80 -3.31 -1.92
CA PHE A 72 16.17 -3.43 -3.21
C PHE A 72 16.57 -2.26 -4.11
N ASP A 73 17.11 -2.62 -5.27
CA ASP A 73 17.50 -1.72 -6.35
C ASP A 73 16.54 -1.89 -7.52
N ILE A 74 15.75 -0.85 -7.80
CA ILE A 74 14.79 -0.87 -8.91
C ILE A 74 15.54 -0.92 -10.25
N ALA A 75 16.58 -0.10 -10.44
CA ALA A 75 17.30 0.01 -11.71
C ALA A 75 18.05 -1.29 -12.05
N SER A 76 18.66 -1.93 -11.05
CA SER A 76 19.29 -3.25 -11.22
C SER A 76 18.27 -4.32 -11.63
N GLN A 77 17.14 -4.38 -10.92
CA GLN A 77 16.12 -5.42 -11.13
C GLN A 77 15.36 -5.23 -12.44
N ALA A 78 15.17 -3.99 -12.88
CA ALA A 78 14.50 -3.66 -14.13
C ALA A 78 15.45 -3.74 -15.34
N GLY A 79 16.77 -3.78 -15.13
CA GLY A 79 17.77 -3.68 -16.18
C GLY A 79 17.79 -2.29 -16.84
N GLY A 80 17.67 -1.22 -16.05
CA GLY A 80 17.68 0.18 -16.48
C GLY A 80 16.52 1.03 -15.95
N PRO A 81 16.60 2.36 -16.07
CA PRO A 81 15.57 3.29 -15.61
C PRO A 81 14.28 3.20 -16.45
N ASN A 82 13.18 3.73 -15.92
CA ASN A 82 11.85 3.79 -16.56
C ASN A 82 11.27 2.44 -17.01
N ARG A 83 11.64 1.36 -16.32
CA ARG A 83 11.15 0.01 -16.58
C ARG A 83 10.42 -0.53 -15.35
N LEU A 84 9.30 -1.22 -15.60
CA LEU A 84 8.44 -1.75 -14.54
C LEU A 84 9.08 -2.97 -13.87
N VAL A 85 9.03 -3.01 -12.54
CA VAL A 85 9.28 -4.18 -11.70
C VAL A 85 8.06 -4.39 -10.81
N VAL A 86 7.57 -5.63 -10.75
CA VAL A 86 6.47 -6.02 -9.86
C VAL A 86 7.00 -7.02 -8.85
N LYS A 87 6.70 -6.80 -7.57
CA LYS A 87 6.99 -7.73 -6.47
C LYS A 87 5.69 -8.17 -5.82
N GLU A 88 5.44 -9.47 -5.82
CA GLU A 88 4.22 -10.09 -5.28
C GLU A 88 4.51 -10.78 -3.96
N PHE A 89 3.65 -10.56 -2.96
CA PHE A 89 3.73 -11.17 -1.64
C PHE A 89 2.35 -11.74 -1.28
N LYS A 90 2.27 -13.05 -1.05
CA LYS A 90 1.02 -13.75 -0.71
C LYS A 90 0.89 -13.98 0.79
N GLY A 91 -0.33 -14.25 1.25
CA GLY A 91 -0.62 -14.61 2.64
C GLY A 91 -0.27 -13.51 3.63
N ILE A 92 -0.38 -12.24 3.24
CA ILE A 92 -0.20 -11.11 4.15
C ILE A 92 -1.48 -10.96 4.97
N ASN A 93 -1.41 -11.24 6.25
CA ASN A 93 -2.56 -11.13 7.16
C ASN A 93 -2.84 -9.66 7.51
N ILE A 94 -4.01 -9.17 7.11
CA ILE A 94 -4.48 -7.81 7.34
C ILE A 94 -5.81 -7.88 8.08
N GLN A 95 -5.91 -7.18 9.21
CA GLN A 95 -7.15 -7.03 9.97
C GLN A 95 -7.81 -5.68 9.66
N ASP A 96 -7.16 -4.60 10.09
CA ASP A 96 -7.64 -3.24 9.90
C ASP A 96 -6.79 -2.54 8.83
N ASP A 97 -5.49 -2.39 9.10
CA ASP A 97 -4.57 -1.65 8.25
C ASP A 97 -3.47 -2.53 7.63
N LEU A 98 -3.14 -2.26 6.37
CA LEU A 98 -1.90 -2.72 5.77
C LEU A 98 -0.76 -1.78 6.18
N LYS A 99 0.09 -2.24 7.10
CA LYS A 99 1.28 -1.50 7.50
C LYS A 99 2.43 -1.79 6.53
N MET A 100 2.92 -0.74 5.88
CA MET A 100 4.11 -0.80 5.04
C MET A 100 5.15 0.21 5.49
N ASN A 101 6.42 -0.20 5.53
CA ASN A 101 7.54 0.70 5.78
C ASN A 101 8.60 0.55 4.69
N PHE A 102 9.17 1.68 4.30
CA PHE A 102 10.26 1.76 3.35
C PHE A 102 11.45 2.43 4.03
N THR A 103 12.58 1.74 4.11
CA THR A 103 13.79 2.23 4.78
C THR A 103 14.87 2.45 3.73
N PRO A 104 15.19 3.70 3.35
CA PRO A 104 16.26 3.95 2.41
C PRO A 104 17.63 3.70 3.05
N ALA A 105 18.58 3.24 2.25
CA ALA A 105 19.97 3.08 2.68
C ALA A 105 20.68 4.44 2.85
N THR A 106 20.23 5.49 2.13
CA THR A 106 20.78 6.84 2.18
C THR A 106 19.68 7.90 2.16
N VAL A 107 19.98 9.13 2.59
CA VAL A 107 19.01 10.24 2.57
C VAL A 107 18.80 10.86 1.18
N GLU A 108 19.77 10.68 0.29
CA GLU A 108 19.76 11.24 -1.07
C GLU A 108 18.74 10.52 -1.97
N TYR A 109 18.69 9.19 -1.88
CA TYR A 109 17.82 8.37 -2.72
C TYR A 109 16.68 7.76 -1.90
N ARG A 110 15.58 8.52 -1.79
CA ARG A 110 14.36 8.06 -1.11
C ARG A 110 13.69 6.89 -1.83
N PRO A 111 12.95 5.99 -1.15
CA PRO A 111 12.27 4.89 -1.81
C PRO A 111 11.23 5.39 -2.83
N LEU A 112 11.04 4.64 -3.92
CA LEU A 112 9.99 4.90 -4.90
C LEU A 112 8.98 3.77 -4.86
N LEU A 113 7.70 4.10 -5.02
CA LEU A 113 6.59 3.17 -5.19
C LEU A 113 5.62 3.79 -6.19
N CYS A 114 5.33 3.08 -7.27
CA CYS A 114 4.50 3.59 -8.36
C CYS A 114 3.05 3.12 -8.26
N GLY A 115 2.81 1.99 -7.61
CA GLY A 115 1.48 1.43 -7.46
C GLY A 115 1.44 0.30 -6.43
N ILE A 116 0.24 0.05 -5.94
CA ILE A 116 -0.07 -1.02 -4.99
C ILE A 116 -1.34 -1.69 -5.47
N GLU A 117 -1.35 -3.02 -5.46
CA GLU A 117 -2.56 -3.82 -5.59
C GLU A 117 -2.70 -4.73 -4.37
N ILE A 118 -3.94 -4.86 -3.89
CA ILE A 118 -4.29 -5.63 -2.70
C ILE A 118 -5.47 -6.52 -3.10
N VAL A 119 -5.29 -7.83 -3.06
CA VAL A 119 -6.30 -8.82 -3.46
C VAL A 119 -6.51 -9.78 -2.32
N ALA A 120 -7.73 -9.88 -1.79
CA ALA A 120 -8.02 -10.86 -0.74
C ALA A 120 -7.95 -12.29 -1.30
N GLU A 121 -7.43 -13.20 -0.47
CA GLU A 121 -7.26 -14.61 -0.81
C GLU A 121 -8.41 -15.46 -0.24
N GLY A 122 -8.79 -16.52 -0.96
CA GLY A 122 -9.73 -17.53 -0.46
C GLY A 122 -11.19 -17.09 -0.33
N TRP A 123 -11.68 -16.31 -1.30
CA TRP A 123 -13.12 -15.99 -1.45
C TRP A 123 -13.94 -17.20 -1.88
#